data_AF-A0A7V2WE43-F1
#
_entry.id   AF-A0A7V2WE43-F1
#
_cell.length_a   1.000
_cell.length_b   1.000
_cell.length_c   1.000
_cell.angle_alpha   90.00
_cell.angle_beta   90.00
_cell.angle_gamma   90.00
#
_symmetry.space_group_name_H-M   'P 1'
#
loop_
_entity.id
_entity.type
_entity.pdbx_description
1 polymer ?
#
loop_
_entity_poly.entity_id
_entity_poly.type
_entity_poly.pdbx_seq_one_letter_code
_entity_poly.pdbx_strand_id
1 'polypeptide(L)'
;MIVMKIPSPKMVLSFLIITFLAVPAYAQVWTLKQCIDSAQIHNRNLQISRNNMEMGTEKEKEAKSNLIPKVKFTGDYKYFIDQPTQLMPQSAFGGPEGLFKEVQFGTPHNFNLSL
;
A
#
# COMPACT_ATOMS: atom_id res chain seq x y z
N MET A 1 -75.91 13.42 -13.50
CA MET A 1 -75.00 12.42 -12.91
C MET A 1 -73.66 12.56 -13.63
N ILE A 2 -72.63 13.05 -12.95
CA ILE A 2 -71.37 13.54 -13.57
C ILE A 2 -70.60 12.34 -14.13
N VAL A 3 -70.41 12.31 -15.45
CA VAL A 3 -69.63 11.29 -16.14
C VAL A 3 -68.15 11.56 -15.93
N MET A 4 -67.47 10.64 -15.27
CA MET A 4 -66.05 10.69 -14.94
C MET A 4 -65.21 10.49 -16.22
N LYS A 5 -64.55 11.54 -16.71
CA LYS A 5 -63.64 11.49 -17.86
C LYS A 5 -62.23 11.09 -17.38
N ILE A 6 -61.67 10.02 -17.94
CA ILE A 6 -60.33 9.51 -17.62
C ILE A 6 -59.26 10.53 -18.07
N PRO A 7 -58.33 10.96 -17.21
CA PRO A 7 -57.30 11.95 -17.54
C PRO A 7 -56.20 11.39 -18.47
N SER A 8 -55.67 12.22 -19.36
CA SER A 8 -54.58 11.85 -20.29
C SER A 8 -53.27 11.56 -19.54
N PRO A 9 -52.37 10.70 -20.06
CA PRO A 9 -51.19 10.22 -19.31
C PRO A 9 -50.22 11.36 -18.91
N LYS A 10 -50.18 12.45 -19.67
CA LYS A 10 -49.38 13.65 -19.36
C LYS A 10 -49.91 14.42 -18.14
N MET A 11 -51.23 14.47 -17.95
CA MET A 11 -51.83 15.09 -16.76
C MET A 11 -51.63 14.24 -15.51
N VAL A 12 -51.68 12.91 -15.65
CA VAL A 12 -51.41 11.97 -14.54
C VAL A 12 -49.95 12.12 -14.08
N LEU A 13 -49.00 12.21 -15.02
CA LEU A 13 -47.59 12.42 -14.70
C LEU A 13 -47.35 13.77 -13.99
N SER A 14 -47.98 14.84 -14.47
CA SER A 14 -47.90 16.16 -13.84
C SER A 14 -48.45 16.15 -12.41
N PHE A 15 -49.60 15.50 -12.21
CA PHE A 15 -50.20 15.36 -10.88
C PHE A 15 -49.31 14.55 -9.92
N LEU A 16 -48.64 13.51 -10.41
CA LEU A 16 -47.73 12.66 -9.63
C LEU A 16 -46.44 13.42 -9.22
N ILE A 17 -45.92 14.28 -10.10
CA ILE A 17 -44.78 15.15 -9.79
C ILE A 17 -45.15 16.21 -8.75
N ILE A 18 -46.34 16.81 -8.88
CA ILE A 18 -46.83 17.83 -7.93
C ILE A 18 -47.06 17.22 -6.54
N THR A 19 -47.60 15.99 -6.47
CA THR A 19 -47.79 15.30 -5.19
C THR A 19 -46.47 14.87 -4.55
N PHE A 20 -45.46 14.50 -5.34
CA PHE A 20 -44.13 14.18 -4.81
C PHE A 20 -43.41 15.42 -4.25
N LEU A 21 -43.56 16.58 -4.91
CA LEU A 21 -42.98 17.85 -4.46
C LEU A 21 -43.69 18.44 -3.22
N ALA A 22 -44.91 18.01 -2.92
CA ALA A 22 -45.70 18.54 -1.80
C ALA A 22 -45.42 17.84 -0.45
N VAL A 23 -44.52 16.84 -0.41
CA VAL A 23 -44.19 16.14 0.85
C VAL A 23 -43.26 17.03 1.70
N PRO A 24 -43.67 17.46 2.90
CA PRO A 24 -42.78 18.20 3.79
C PRO A 24 -41.66 17.27 4.29
N ALA A 25 -40.40 17.67 4.06
CA ALA A 25 -39.24 16.98 4.60
C ALA A 25 -39.06 17.35 6.08
N TYR A 26 -39.42 16.45 6.99
CA TYR A 26 -39.09 16.61 8.41
C TYR A 26 -37.64 16.19 8.66
N ALA A 27 -36.83 17.12 9.18
CA ALA A 27 -35.49 16.80 9.63
C ALA A 27 -35.55 15.95 10.91
N GLN A 28 -34.75 14.89 10.96
CA GLN A 28 -34.58 14.08 12.17
C GLN A 28 -34.04 14.93 13.33
N VAL A 29 -34.79 14.99 14.44
CA VAL A 29 -34.34 15.68 15.65
C VAL A 29 -33.45 14.74 16.43
N TRP A 30 -32.16 15.06 16.51
CA TRP A 30 -31.19 14.25 17.25
C TRP A 30 -31.02 14.77 18.67
N THR A 31 -30.91 13.84 19.62
CA THR A 31 -30.52 14.19 20.99
C THR A 31 -29.06 14.60 21.05
N LEU A 32 -28.70 15.43 22.03
CA LEU A 32 -27.31 15.88 22.22
C LEU A 32 -26.33 14.70 22.34
N LYS A 33 -26.74 13.61 23.00
CA LYS A 33 -25.95 12.37 23.08
C LYS A 33 -25.70 11.75 21.70
N GLN A 34 -26.73 11.60 20.87
CA GLN A 34 -26.58 11.03 19.53
C GLN A 34 -25.63 11.88 18.65
N CYS A 35 -25.67 13.20 18.79
CA CYS A 35 -24.73 14.09 18.12
C CYS A 35 -23.29 13.87 18.59
N ILE A 36 -23.07 13.73 19.90
CA ILE A 36 -21.75 13.50 20.49
C ILE A 36 -21.21 12.11 20.08
N ASP A 37 -22.02 11.06 20.20
CA ASP A 37 -21.62 9.69 19.90
C ASP A 37 -21.26 9.55 18.41
N SER A 38 -22.08 10.11 17.53
CA SER A 38 -21.80 10.12 16.09
C SER A 38 -20.57 10.98 15.76
N ALA A 39 -20.41 12.14 16.40
CA ALA A 39 -19.21 12.94 16.24
C ALA A 39 -17.96 12.19 16.70
N GLN A 40 -18.00 11.48 17.82
CA GLN A 40 -16.84 10.72 18.31
C GLN A 40 -16.43 9.59 17.37
N ILE A 41 -17.41 8.91 16.73
CA ILE A 41 -17.15 7.85 15.77
C ILE A 41 -16.60 8.42 14.44
N HIS A 42 -17.22 9.47 13.91
CA HIS A 42 -16.91 10.00 12.58
C HIS A 42 -15.86 11.11 12.56
N ASN A 43 -15.45 11.62 13.73
CA ASN A 43 -14.45 12.67 13.82
C ASN A 43 -13.07 12.10 13.46
N ARG A 44 -12.59 12.52 12.29
CA ARG A 44 -11.29 12.13 11.74
C ARG A 44 -10.13 12.54 12.64
N ASN A 45 -10.21 13.65 13.37
CA ASN A 45 -9.14 14.05 14.29
C ASN A 45 -8.99 13.05 15.44
N LEU A 46 -10.10 12.51 15.95
CA LEU A 46 -10.06 11.46 16.98
C LEU A 46 -9.52 10.14 16.43
N GLN A 47 -9.92 9.74 15.23
CA GLN A 47 -9.35 8.57 14.56
C GLN A 47 -7.83 8.73 14.34
N ILE A 48 -7.40 9.88 13.83
CA ILE A 48 -5.97 10.20 13.63
C ILE A 48 -5.22 10.16 14.96
N SER A 49 -5.78 10.72 16.02
CA SER A 49 -5.16 10.70 17.35
C SER A 49 -5.00 9.27 17.90
N ARG A 50 -5.98 8.39 17.70
CA ARG A 50 -5.88 6.96 18.05
C ARG A 50 -4.79 6.27 17.24
N ASN A 51 -4.78 6.46 15.93
CA ASN A 51 -3.74 5.90 15.05
C ASN A 51 -2.35 6.40 15.45
N ASN A 52 -2.20 7.67 15.83
CA ASN A 52 -0.93 8.21 16.32
C ASN A 52 -0.46 7.54 17.62
N MET A 53 -1.39 7.19 18.51
CA MET A 53 -1.08 6.45 19.72
C MET A 53 -0.61 5.03 19.39
N GLU A 54 -1.32 4.33 18.50
CA GLU A 54 -0.92 3.00 18.02
C GLU A 54 0.45 3.02 17.35
N MET A 55 0.70 4.01 16.48
CA MET A 55 2.02 4.23 15.88
C MET A 55 3.10 4.51 16.93
N GLY A 56 2.76 5.21 18.02
CA GLY A 56 3.67 5.43 19.14
C GLY A 56 4.07 4.12 19.82
N THR A 57 3.10 3.25 20.10
CA THR A 57 3.33 1.92 20.69
C THR A 57 4.19 1.04 19.79
N GLU A 58 3.93 1.03 18.47
CA GLU A 58 4.75 0.25 17.53
C GLU A 58 6.17 0.80 17.42
N LYS A 59 6.36 2.13 17.47
CA LYS A 59 7.70 2.74 17.55
C LYS A 59 8.45 2.36 18.82
N GLU A 60 7.76 2.32 19.96
CA GLU A 60 8.36 1.86 21.21
C GLU A 60 8.81 0.39 21.08
N LYS A 61 7.98 -0.46 20.49
CA LYS A 61 8.29 -1.86 20.23
C LYS A 61 9.46 -2.03 19.26
N GLU A 62 9.53 -1.22 18.20
CA GLU A 62 10.68 -1.17 17.29
C GLU A 62 11.96 -0.76 18.02
N ALA A 63 11.90 0.29 18.85
CA ALA A 63 13.02 0.75 19.64
C ALA A 63 13.51 -0.33 20.63
N LYS A 64 12.59 -1.04 21.29
CA LYS A 64 12.91 -2.19 22.14
C LYS A 64 13.51 -3.35 21.35
N SER A 65 13.00 -3.65 20.16
CA SER A 65 13.52 -4.69 19.27
C SER A 65 14.95 -4.38 18.81
N ASN A 66 15.30 -3.11 18.64
CA ASN A 66 16.66 -2.67 18.31
C ASN A 66 17.68 -2.93 19.42
N LEU A 67 17.25 -3.15 20.67
CA LEU A 67 18.15 -3.51 21.77
C LEU A 67 18.56 -4.98 21.74
N ILE A 68 17.85 -5.81 20.96
CA ILE A 68 18.10 -7.24 20.81
C ILE A 68 18.97 -7.44 19.57
N PRO A 69 19.99 -8.32 19.60
CA PRO A 69 20.78 -8.62 18.40
C PRO A 69 19.88 -9.17 17.29
N LYS A 70 19.94 -8.53 16.12
CA LYS A 70 19.19 -8.96 14.93
C LYS A 70 19.98 -10.04 14.20
N VAL A 71 19.43 -11.24 14.14
CA VAL A 71 19.97 -12.33 13.29
C VAL A 71 19.40 -12.17 11.89
N LYS A 72 20.25 -12.12 10.86
CA LYS A 72 19.81 -11.93 9.47
C LYS A 72 20.44 -12.98 8.56
N PHE A 73 19.66 -13.99 8.21
CA PHE A 73 20.08 -14.97 7.22
C PHE A 73 19.92 -14.42 5.80
N THR A 74 21.02 -14.36 5.04
CA THR A 74 21.02 -13.97 3.64
C THR A 74 21.67 -15.08 2.81
N GLY A 75 21.00 -15.50 1.74
CA GLY A 75 21.50 -16.50 0.80
C GLY A 75 21.40 -15.96 -0.63
N ASP A 76 22.54 -15.91 -1.31
CA ASP A 76 22.64 -15.45 -2.70
C ASP A 76 23.14 -16.59 -3.59
N TYR A 77 22.39 -16.89 -4.64
CA TYR A 77 22.81 -17.80 -5.70
C TYR A 77 23.02 -17.01 -7.00
N LYS A 78 24.26 -16.99 -7.50
CA LYS A 78 24.64 -16.30 -8.73
C LYS A 78 25.14 -17.30 -9.76
N TYR A 79 24.51 -17.27 -10.94
CA TYR A 79 24.95 -18.01 -12.11
C TYR A 79 25.59 -17.03 -13.11
N PHE A 80 26.88 -17.22 -13.38
CA PHE A 80 27.62 -16.42 -14.35
C PHE A 80 27.65 -17.16 -15.70
N ILE A 81 26.91 -16.65 -16.69
CA ILE A 81 26.88 -17.20 -18.06
C ILE A 81 28.26 -17.03 -18.72
N ASP A 82 28.85 -15.84 -18.56
CA ASP A 82 30.24 -15.55 -18.90
C ASP A 82 30.98 -15.16 -17.62
N GLN A 83 32.13 -15.80 -17.37
CA GLN A 83 32.94 -15.47 -16.20
C GLN A 83 33.64 -14.13 -16.39
N PRO A 84 33.79 -13.33 -15.33
CA PRO A 84 34.54 -12.09 -15.41
C PRO A 84 35.97 -12.38 -15.87
N THR A 85 36.29 -11.92 -17.09
CA THR A 85 37.63 -11.96 -17.65
C THR A 85 38.44 -10.80 -17.08
N GLN A 86 39.64 -11.11 -16.60
CA GLN A 86 40.61 -10.10 -16.20
C GLN A 86 41.86 -10.26 -17.05
N LEU A 87 42.33 -9.14 -17.61
CA LEU A 87 43.58 -9.09 -18.37
C LEU A 87 44.74 -9.15 -17.39
N MET A 88 45.56 -10.20 -17.51
CA MET A 88 46.73 -10.41 -16.68
C MET A 88 47.99 -10.35 -17.55
N PRO A 89 49.07 -9.69 -17.10
CA PRO A 89 50.33 -9.69 -17.82
C PRO A 89 50.89 -11.11 -17.86
N GLN A 90 51.32 -11.55 -19.04
CA GLN A 90 51.79 -12.91 -19.26
C GLN A 90 53.09 -13.20 -18.47
N SER A 91 53.81 -12.16 -18.06
CA SER A 91 54.96 -12.24 -17.15
C SER A 91 54.60 -12.82 -15.77
N ALA A 92 53.36 -12.64 -15.30
CA ALA A 92 52.89 -13.26 -14.05
C ALA A 92 52.79 -14.80 -14.14
N PHE A 93 52.79 -15.34 -15.35
CA PHE A 93 52.75 -16.78 -15.65
C PHE A 93 54.05 -17.27 -16.34
N GLY A 94 55.12 -16.47 -16.32
CA GLY A 94 56.43 -16.82 -16.89
C GLY A 94 56.60 -16.60 -18.39
N GLY A 95 55.75 -15.79 -19.03
CA GLY A 95 55.85 -15.44 -20.46
C GLY A 95 56.55 -14.09 -20.74
N PRO A 96 56.61 -13.66 -22.02
CA PRO A 96 57.27 -12.42 -22.44
C PRO A 96 56.61 -11.18 -21.84
N GLU A 97 57.41 -10.19 -21.45
CA GLU A 97 56.91 -8.91 -20.94
C GLU A 97 56.18 -8.12 -22.05
N GLY A 98 55.07 -7.47 -21.71
CA GLY A 98 54.28 -6.63 -22.62
C GLY A 98 53.11 -7.34 -23.32
N LEU A 99 52.96 -8.66 -23.16
CA LEU A 99 51.79 -9.40 -23.63
C LEU A 99 50.79 -9.61 -22.48
N PHE A 100 49.50 -9.45 -22.77
CA PHE A 100 48.41 -9.67 -21.83
C PHE A 100 47.58 -10.87 -22.26
N LYS A 101 47.19 -11.70 -21.30
CA LYS A 101 46.31 -12.86 -21.51
C LYS A 101 45.01 -12.62 -20.76
N GLU A 102 43.89 -12.90 -21.43
CA GLU A 102 42.59 -12.96 -20.78
C GLU A 102 42.54 -14.20 -19.86
N VAL A 103 42.30 -13.97 -18.58
CA VAL A 103 42.13 -15.04 -17.59
C VAL A 103 40.76 -14.87 -16.96
N GLN A 104 39.97 -15.95 -16.99
CA GLN A 104 38.68 -16.02 -16.30
C GLN A 104 38.93 -16.52 -14.88
N PHE A 105 38.41 -15.81 -13.89
CA PHE A 105 38.58 -16.17 -12.48
C PHE A 105 37.24 -16.60 -11.86
N GLY A 106 37.24 -17.74 -11.18
CA GLY A 106 36.12 -18.22 -10.36
C GLY A 106 35.36 -19.42 -10.94
N THR A 107 34.16 -19.66 -10.40
CA THR A 107 33.26 -20.75 -10.80
C THR A 107 31.93 -20.20 -11.34
N PRO A 108 31.29 -20.86 -12.34
CA PRO A 108 30.03 -20.38 -12.93
C PRO A 108 28.87 -20.39 -11.94
N HIS A 109 28.94 -21.26 -10.93
CA HIS A 109 28.02 -21.30 -9.81
C HIS A 109 28.67 -20.68 -8.58
N ASN A 110 28.09 -19.60 -8.06
CA ASN A 110 28.49 -18.96 -6.82
C ASN A 110 27.32 -19.02 -5.83
N PHE A 111 27.53 -19.68 -4.70
CA PHE A 111 26.59 -19.72 -3.59
C PHE A 111 27.22 -19.00 -2.41
N ASN A 112 26.59 -17.91 -1.96
CA ASN A 112 27.01 -17.16 -0.79
C ASN A 112 25.95 -17.31 0.31
N LEU A 113 26.40 -17.64 1.52
CA LEU A 113 25.56 -17.73 2.70
C LEU A 113 26.17 -16.86 3.80
N SER A 114 25.41 -15.90 4.30
CA SER A 114 25.82 -14.97 5.36
C SER A 114 24.77 -14.94 6.47
N LEU A 115 25.21 -14.89 7.74
CA LEU A 115 24.37 -14.90 8.95
C LEU A 115 24.49 -13.60 9.75
#